data_AF-X1SM12-F1
#
_entry.id   AF-X1SM12-F1
#
_cell.length_a   1.000
_cell.length_b   1.000
_cell.length_c   1.000
_cell.angle_alpha   90.00
_cell.angle_beta   90.00
_cell.angle_gamma   90.00
#
_symmetry.space_group_name_H-M   'P 1'
#
loop_
_entity.id
_entity.type
_entity.pdbx_description
1 polymer ?
#
loop_
_entity_poly.entity_id
_entity_poly.type
_entity_poly.pdbx_seq_one_letter_code
_entity_poly.pdbx_strand_id
1 'polypeptide(L)' 'MQRYKCSNCQGVFCGWSVIYKLKYKCPVCGGELKEIPSNNETGNKKFRKNLTDKIFKIRDRNALSKN' A
#
# COMPACT_ATOMS: atom_id res chain seq x y z
N MET A 1 7.28 1.89 2.30
CA MET A 1 8.25 1.45 3.33
C MET A 1 7.62 0.29 4.09
N GLN A 2 8.26 -0.89 4.06
CA GLN A 2 7.67 -2.12 4.59
C GLN A 2 7.51 -2.04 6.12
N ARG A 3 6.36 -2.51 6.62
CA ARG A 3 6.01 -2.49 8.04
C ARG A 3 5.90 -3.93 8.55
N TYR A 4 6.28 -4.13 9.80
CA TYR A 4 6.23 -5.42 10.47
C TYR A 4 5.62 -5.26 11.86
N LYS A 5 4.77 -6.19 12.27
CA LYS A 5 4.08 -6.18 13.57
C LYS A 5 4.52 -7.38 14.41
N CYS A 6 4.83 -7.13 15.67
CA CYS A 6 4.97 -8.22 16.64
C CYS A 6 3.59 -8.67 17.13
N SER A 7 3.31 -9.97 17.12
CA SER A 7 2.03 -10.49 17.62
C SER A 7 1.90 -10.37 19.14
N ASN A 8 3.02 -10.52 19.87
CA ASN A 8 3.04 -10.49 21.34
C ASN A 8 3.03 -9.07 21.89
N CYS A 9 3.91 -8.23 21.36
CA CYS A 9 4.10 -6.86 21.85
C CYS A 9 3.15 -5.85 21.18
N GLN A 10 2.49 -6.23 20.09
CA GLN A 10 1.71 -5.36 19.18
C GLN A 10 2.48 -4.18 18.57
N GLY A 11 3.76 -4.01 18.92
CA GLY A 11 4.65 -2.99 18.37
C GLY A 11 4.81 -3.13 16.86
N VAL A 12 4.79 -1.97 16.19
CA VAL A 12 4.98 -1.86 14.74
C VAL A 12 6.37 -1.29 14.48
N PHE A 13 7.14 -2.01 13.69
CA PHE A 13 8.49 -1.66 13.29
C PHE A 13 8.53 -1.49 11.78
N CYS A 14 9.35 -0.57 11.29
CA CYS A 14 9.42 -0.28 9.86
C CYS A 14 10.86 -0.04 9.41
N GLY A 15 11.11 -0.33 8.13
CA GLY A 15 12.40 -0.08 7.50
C GLY A 15 13.38 -1.24 7.54
N TRP A 16 14.56 -0.99 6.95
CA TRP A 16 15.61 -1.97 6.67
C TRP A 16 16.22 -2.58 7.94
N SER A 17 16.20 -1.86 9.06
CA SER A 17 16.70 -2.34 10.35
C SER A 17 15.99 -3.63 10.82
N VAL A 18 14.71 -3.80 10.48
CA VAL A 18 13.95 -5.02 10.83
C VAL A 18 14.51 -6.27 10.15
N ILE A 19 14.93 -6.13 8.89
CA ILE A 19 15.45 -7.22 8.07
C ILE A 19 16.90 -7.53 8.46
N TYR A 20 17.75 -6.50 8.48
CA TYR A 20 19.20 -6.69 8.58
C TYR A 20 19.72 -6.79 10.01
N LYS A 21 19.17 -6.01 10.94
CA LYS A 21 19.60 -6.04 12.35
C LYS A 21 18.75 -6.99 13.17
N LEU A 22 17.44 -6.88 13.04
CA LEU A 22 16.51 -7.62 13.91
C LEU A 22 16.16 -9.00 13.36
N LYS A 23 16.44 -9.30 12.09
CA LYS A 23 16.13 -10.58 11.42
C LYS A 23 14.69 -11.04 11.69
N TYR A 24 13.74 -10.11 11.60
CA TYR A 24 12.32 -10.35 11.89
C TYR A 24 12.01 -10.79 13.33
N LYS A 25 12.89 -10.49 14.30
CA LYS A 25 12.61 -10.69 15.73
C LYS A 25 12.32 -9.38 16.43
N CYS A 26 11.34 -9.40 17.32
CA CYS A 26 10.98 -8.26 18.14
C CYS A 26 12.10 -7.98 19.15
N PRO A 27 12.66 -6.76 19.20
CA PRO A 27 13.73 -6.43 20.15
C PRO A 27 13.24 -6.38 21.61
N VAL A 28 11.93 -6.32 21.84
CA VAL A 28 11.33 -6.21 23.18
C VAL A 28 11.03 -7.58 23.77
N CYS A 29 10.31 -8.42 23.03
CA CYS A 29 9.84 -9.73 23.51
C CYS A 29 10.48 -10.92 22.81
N GLY A 30 11.42 -10.72 21.87
CA GLY A 30 12.07 -11.79 21.11
C GLY A 30 11.17 -12.53 20.10
N GLY A 31 9.86 -12.30 20.13
CA GLY A 31 8.87 -12.95 19.27
C GLY A 31 8.96 -12.51 17.81
N GLU A 32 8.39 -13.29 16.90
CA GLU A 32 8.47 -13.02 15.46
C GLU A 32 7.67 -11.78 15.03
N LEU A 33 8.26 -11.06 14.09
CA LEU A 33 7.69 -9.90 13.41
C LEU A 33 7.07 -10.36 12.09
N LYS A 34 5.75 -10.18 11.97
CA LYS A 34 5.01 -10.49 10.74
C LYS A 34 4.89 -9.26 9.86
N GLU A 35 5.10 -9.43 8.58
CA GLU A 35 4.96 -8.36 7.60
C GLU A 35 3.51 -7.90 7.51
N ILE A 36 3.31 -6.58 7.55
CA ILE A 36 1.99 -5.97 7.38
C ILE A 36 1.86 -5.62 5.90
N PRO A 37 0.90 -6.21 5.18
CA PRO A 37 0.67 -5.84 3.79
C PRO A 37 0.29 -4.35 3.71
N SER A 38 1.00 -3.62 2.84
CA SER A 38 0.67 -2.24 2.51
C SER A 38 -0.62 -2.22 1.70
N ASN A 39 -1.75 -2.03 2.38
CA ASN A 39 -3.07 -1.80 1.79
C ASN A 39 -3.18 -0.51 0.94
N ASN A 40 -2.10 0.25 0.78
CA ASN A 40 -2.09 1.51 0.04
C ASN A 40 -2.12 1.35 -1.50
N GLU A 41 -1.97 0.15 -2.05
CA GLU A 41 -2.06 -0.04 -3.52
C GLU A 41 -3.51 -0.13 -4.04
N THR A 42 -4.46 -0.57 -3.22
CA THR A 42 -5.84 -0.77 -3.66
C THR A 42 -6.60 0.55 -3.84
N GLY A 43 -6.31 1.56 -2.99
CA GLY A 43 -6.93 2.88 -3.08
C GLY A 43 -6.59 3.60 -4.38
N ASN A 44 -5.30 3.64 -4.73
CA ASN A 44 -4.82 4.39 -5.90
C ASN A 44 -5.27 3.79 -7.24
N LYS A 45 -5.44 2.45 -7.31
CA LYS A 45 -5.93 1.76 -8.51
C LYS A 45 -7.40 2.10 -8.81
N LYS A 46 -8.24 2.23 -7.78
CA LYS A 46 -9.66 2.61 -7.93
C LYS A 46 -9.81 4.07 -8.36
N PHE A 47 -8.98 4.98 -7.83
CA PHE A 47 -8.96 6.39 -8.26
C PHE A 47 -8.49 6.55 -9.72
N ARG A 48 -7.42 5.85 -10.13
CA ARG A 48 -6.95 5.89 -11.53
C ARG A 48 -8.00 5.40 -12.52
N LYS A 49 -8.71 4.30 -12.22
CA LYS A 49 -9.74 3.76 -13.10
C LYS A 49 -10.88 4.76 -13.33
N ASN A 50 -11.36 5.41 -12.27
CA ASN A 50 -12.42 6.43 -12.35
C ASN A 50 -11.98 7.68 -13.13
N LEU A 51 -10.71 8.08 -13.04
CA LEU A 51 -10.19 9.20 -13.82
C LEU A 51 -10.11 8.87 -15.33
N THR A 52 -9.62 7.68 -15.67
CA THR A 52 -9.53 7.23 -17.07
C THR A 52 -10.92 7.11 -17.71
N ASP A 53 -11.88 6.50 -17.00
CA ASP A 53 -13.28 6.38 -17.46
C ASP A 53 -13.93 7.76 -17.70
N LYS A 54 -13.67 8.75 -16.84
CA LYS A 54 -14.16 10.12 -17.03
C LYS A 54 -13.53 10.80 -18.24
N ILE A 55 -12.22 10.68 -18.44
CA ILE A 55 -11.52 11.27 -19.59
C ILE A 55 -12.03 10.68 -20.90
N PHE A 56 -12.27 9.37 -20.93
CA PHE A 56 -12.79 8.69 -22.13
C PHE A 56 -14.19 9.20 -22.50
N LYS A 57 -15.10 9.34 -21.52
CA LYS A 57 -16.44 9.89 -21.73
C LYS A 57 -16.44 11.34 -22.23
N ILE A 58 -15.50 12.17 -21.77
CA ILE A 58 -15.38 13.56 -22.22
C ILE A 58 -14.91 13.61 -23.68
N ARG A 59 -13.92 12.79 -24.05
CA ARG A 59 -13.42 12.70 -25.43
C ARG A 59 -14.51 12.25 -26.41
N ASP A 60 -15.30 11.27 -26.01
CA ASP A 60 -16.39 10.73 -26.82
C ASP A 60 -17.49 11.78 -27.08
N ARG A 61 -17.92 12.51 -26.04
CA ARG A 61 -18.87 13.64 -26.20
C ARG A 61 -18.34 14.75 -27.11
N ASN A 62 -17.07 15.10 -26.98
CA ASN A 62 -16.47 16.16 -27.81
C ASN A 62 -16.31 15.73 -29.28
N ALA A 63 -16.19 14.43 -29.56
CA ALA A 63 -16.20 13.90 -30.91
C ALA A 63 -17.60 13.96 -31.54
N LEU A 64 -18.64 13.65 -30.77
CA LEU A 64 -20.04 13.72 -31.19
C LEU A 64 -20.56 15.15 -31.41
N SER A 65 -20.05 16.14 -30.65
CA SER A 65 -20.46 17.54 -30.76
C SER A 65 -19.85 18.30 -31.94
N LYS A 66 -18.94 17.69 -32.70
CA LYS A 66 -18.22 18.31 -33.83
C LYS A 66 -18.73 17.88 -35.21
N ASN A 67 -19.71 16.97 -35.26
CA ASN A 67 -20.54 16.71 -36.45
C ASN A 67 -21.86 17.46 -36.34
#